data_AF-A0A8T5ZC83-F1
#
_entry.id   AF-A0A8T5ZC83-F1
#
_cell.length_a   1.000
_cell.length_b   1.000
_cell.length_c   1.000
_cell.angle_alpha   90.00
_cell.angle_beta   90.00
_cell.angle_gamma   90.00
#
_symmetry.space_group_name_H-M   'P 1'
#
loop_
_entity.id
_entity.type
_entity.pdbx_description
1 polymer ?
#
loop_
_entity_poly.entity_id
_entity_poly.type
_entity_poly.pdbx_seq_one_letter_code
_entity_poly.pdbx_strand_id
1 'polypeptide(L)' 'MSRSQNLRHNVINQVIDDMARGHIPSPLPSQSALAEMYNISRTTVRHILSHLRECGVLTQVGNDYV' A
#
# COMPACT_ATOMS: atom_id res chain seq x y z
N MET A 1 2.22 23.63 -4.07
CA MET A 1 3.02 22.46 -3.62
C MET A 1 2.14 21.52 -2.80
N SER A 2 1.09 20.93 -3.41
CA SER A 2 0.06 20.18 -2.63
C SER A 2 -0.47 18.91 -3.30
N ARG A 3 -0.19 18.64 -4.59
CA ARG A 3 -0.76 17.48 -5.30
C ARG A 3 -0.16 16.14 -4.87
N SER A 4 1.15 16.08 -4.65
CA SER A 4 1.87 14.83 -4.36
C SER A 4 1.59 14.27 -2.97
N GLN A 5 1.39 15.13 -1.96
CA GLN A 5 1.01 14.66 -0.62
C GLN A 5 -0.44 14.15 -0.59
N ASN A 6 -1.37 14.83 -1.26
CA ASN A 6 -2.75 14.37 -1.37
C ASN A 6 -2.86 13.02 -2.08
N LEU A 7 -2.09 12.80 -3.17
CA LEU A 7 -2.07 11.52 -3.86
C LEU A 7 -1.63 10.37 -2.93
N ARG A 8 -0.58 10.57 -2.14
CA ARG A 8 -0.10 9.53 -1.21
C ARG A 8 -1.13 9.18 -0.16
N HIS A 9 -1.77 10.17 0.47
CA HIS A 9 -2.83 9.90 1.45
C HIS A 9 -4.05 9.23 0.81
N ASN A 10 -4.44 9.64 -0.40
CA ASN A 10 -5.54 9.02 -1.12
C ASN A 10 -5.25 7.55 -1.43
N VAL A 11 -4.04 7.22 -1.89
CA VAL A 11 -3.66 5.82 -2.18
C VAL A 11 -3.58 5.01 -0.89
N ILE A 12 -3.06 5.56 0.21
CA ILE A 12 -3.07 4.88 1.52
C ILE A 12 -4.50 4.52 1.92
N ASN A 13 -5.41 5.49 1.88
CA ASN A 13 -6.81 5.27 2.24
C ASN A 13 -7.48 4.25 1.32
N GLN A 14 -7.18 4.29 0.02
CA GLN A 14 -7.71 3.32 -0.93
C GLN A 14 -7.19 1.91 -0.67
N VAL A 15 -5.89 1.75 -0.39
CA VAL A 15 -5.29 0.46 -0.02
C VAL A 15 -5.94 -0.10 1.25
N ILE A 16 -6.17 0.73 2.26
CA ILE A 16 -6.86 0.33 3.50
C ILE A 16 -8.31 -0.09 3.22
N ASP A 17 -9.04 0.68 2.41
CA ASP A 17 -10.42 0.36 2.04
C ASP A 17 -10.51 -0.94 1.24
N ASP A 18 -9.59 -1.16 0.29
CA ASP A 18 -9.52 -2.40 -0.49
C ASP A 18 -9.12 -3.60 0.37
N MET A 19 -8.26 -3.42 1.39
CA MET A 19 -7.99 -4.47 2.39
C MET A 19 -9.22 -4.78 3.25
N ALA A 20 -9.89 -3.74 3.76
CA ALA A 20 -11.07 -3.89 4.61
C ALA A 20 -12.25 -4.54 3.85
N ARG A 21 -12.35 -4.31 2.55
CA ARG A 21 -13.34 -4.95 1.65
C ARG A 21 -12.94 -6.34 1.19
N GLY A 22 -11.69 -6.77 1.41
CA GLY A 22 -11.16 -8.03 0.90
C GLY A 22 -10.91 -8.03 -0.61
N HIS A 23 -10.74 -6.87 -1.23
CA HIS A 23 -10.37 -6.74 -2.64
C HIS A 23 -8.88 -7.03 -2.89
N ILE A 24 -8.03 -6.84 -1.88
CA ILE A 24 -6.61 -7.20 -1.97
C ILE A 24 -6.45 -8.65 -1.48
N PRO A 25 -5.85 -9.54 -2.28
CA PRO A 25 -5.53 -10.88 -1.83
C PRO A 25 -4.49 -10.83 -0.71
N SER A 26 -4.66 -11.68 0.31
CA SER A 26 -3.64 -11.95 1.32
C SER A 26 -2.98 -13.30 0.99
N PRO A 27 -1.64 -13.37 0.85
CA PRO A 27 -0.66 -12.30 1.05
C PRO A 27 -0.66 -11.23 -0.05
N LEU A 28 -0.30 -10.00 0.32
CA LEU A 28 -0.24 -8.85 -0.59
C LEU A 28 0.61 -9.13 -1.83
N PRO A 29 0.17 -8.69 -3.02
CA PRO A 29 0.96 -8.82 -4.23
C PRO A 29 2.27 -8.01 -4.14
N SER A 30 3.23 -8.36 -4.99
CA SER A 30 4.55 -7.73 -5.00
C SER A 30 4.48 -6.20 -5.13
N GLN A 31 5.52 -5.49 -4.66
CA GLN A 31 5.60 -4.03 -4.75
C GLN A 31 5.43 -3.50 -6.18
N SER A 32 5.89 -4.26 -7.19
CA SER A 32 5.73 -3.92 -8.60
C SER A 32 4.28 -4.04 -9.05
N ALA A 33 3.58 -5.11 -8.66
CA ALA A 33 2.17 -5.29 -8.98
C ALA A 33 1.30 -4.22 -8.32
N LEU A 34 1.58 -3.87 -7.06
CA LEU A 34 0.92 -2.75 -6.37
C LEU A 34 1.20 -1.41 -7.07
N ALA A 35 2.43 -1.18 -7.52
CA ALA A 35 2.78 0.04 -8.26
C ALA A 35 1.96 0.19 -9.54
N GLU A 36 1.77 -0.90 -10.29
CA GLU A 36 0.96 -0.93 -11.51
C GLU A 36 -0.54 -0.78 -11.20
N MET A 37 -1.06 -1.52 -10.22
CA MET A 37 -2.49 -1.46 -9.83
C MET A 37 -2.92 -0.05 -9.42
N TYR A 38 -2.11 0.63 -8.60
CA TYR A 38 -2.41 1.97 -8.10
C TYR A 38 -1.83 3.08 -8.98
N ASN A 39 -1.19 2.75 -10.10
CA ASN A 39 -0.53 3.68 -11.02
C ASN A 39 0.40 4.68 -10.30
N ILE A 40 1.22 4.16 -9.37
CA ILE A 40 2.19 4.91 -8.57
C ILE A 40 3.61 4.37 -8.72
N SER A 41 4.60 5.16 -8.31
CA SER A 41 5.99 4.71 -8.30
C SER A 41 6.25 3.66 -7.22
N ARG A 42 7.15 2.71 -7.50
CA ARG A 42 7.64 1.70 -6.52
C ARG A 42 8.16 2.32 -5.22
N THR A 43 8.79 3.49 -5.29
CA THR A 43 9.23 4.25 -4.10
C THR A 43 8.06 4.68 -3.22
N THR A 44 6.95 5.09 -3.84
CA THR A 44 5.70 5.44 -3.14
C THR A 44 5.08 4.20 -2.50
N VAL A 45 5.01 3.07 -3.22
CA VAL A 45 4.53 1.79 -2.65
C VAL A 45 5.35 1.42 -1.42
N ARG A 46 6.68 1.47 -1.50
CA ARG A 46 7.56 1.16 -0.37
C ARG A 46 7.29 2.06 0.85
N HIS A 47 7.08 3.36 0.63
CA HIS A 47 6.73 4.28 1.72
C HIS A 47 5.34 3.99 2.31
N ILE A 48 4.37 3.64 1.47
CA ILE A 48 3.01 3.26 1.91
C ILE A 48 3.07 2.00 2.76
N LEU A 49 3.76 0.95 2.28
CA LEU A 49 3.91 -0.31 3.03
C LEU A 49 4.64 -0.10 4.36
N SER A 50 5.69 0.72 4.39
CA SER A 50 6.37 1.08 5.65
C SER A 50 5.42 1.79 6.60
N HIS A 51 4.65 2.76 6.10
CA HIS A 51 3.71 3.52 6.91
C HIS A 51 2.58 2.64 7.44
N LEU A 52 2.00 1.77 6.61
CA LEU A 52 0.96 0.83 7.03
C LEU A 52 1.48 -0.18 8.07
N ARG A 53 2.73 -0.62 7.93
CA ARG A 53 3.41 -1.45 8.94
C ARG A 53 3.61 -0.69 10.25
N GLU A 54 4.08 0.55 10.20
CA GLU A 54 4.25 1.41 11.38
C GLU A 54 2.92 1.69 12.09
N CYS A 55 1.83 1.82 11.34
CA CYS A 55 0.48 1.95 11.87
C CYS A 55 -0.12 0.63 12.41
N GLY A 56 0.56 -0.50 12.22
CA GLY A 56 0.07 -1.82 12.63
C GLY A 56 -1.05 -2.40 11.75
N VAL A 57 -1.25 -1.84 10.55
CA VAL A 57 -2.22 -2.35 9.57
C VAL A 57 -1.68 -3.57 8.84
N LEU A 58 -0.36 -3.61 8.61
CA LEU A 58 0.32 -4.70 7.91
C LEU A 58 1.37 -5.38 8.78
N THR A 59 1.42 -6.71 8.71
CA THR A 59 2.48 -7.51 9.31
C THR A 59 3.36 -8.09 8.21
N GLN A 60 4.66 -7.81 8.28
CA GLN A 60 5.61 -8.46 7.39
C GLN A 60 5.91 -9.86 7.92
N VAL A 61 5.54 -10.90 7.17
CA VAL A 61 5.84 -12.30 7.48
C VAL A 61 6.79 -12.81 6.40
N GLY A 62 8.08 -12.85 6.73
CA GLY A 62 9.12 -13.20 5.78
C GLY A 62 9.28 -12.15 4.67
N ASN A 63 9.02 -12.55 3.43
CA ASN A 63 9.09 -11.65 2.26
C ASN A 63 7.72 -11.10 1.84
N ASP A 64 6.65 -11.52 2.52
CA ASP A 64 5.27 -11.18 2.19
C ASP A 64 4.67 -10.27 3.27
N TYR A 65 3.62 -9.52 2.90
CA TYR A 65 2.83 -8.71 3.82
C TYR A 65 1.45 -9.35 3.98
N VAL A 66 1.02 -9.53 5.23
CA VAL A 66 -0.27 -10.13 5.63
C VAL A 66 -1.00 -9.28 6.66
#